data_AF-A0A0Q4S1W6-F1
#
_entry.id   AF-A0A0Q4S1W6-F1
#
_cell.length_a   1.000
_cell.length_b   1.000
_cell.length_c   1.000
_cell.angle_alpha   90.00
_cell.angle_beta   90.00
_cell.angle_gamma   90.00
#
_symmetry.space_group_name_H-M   'P 1'
#
loop_
_entity.id
_entity.type
_entity.pdbx_description
1 polymer ?
#
loop_
_entity_poly.entity_id
_entity_poly.type
_entity_poly.pdbx_seq_one_letter_code
_entity_poly.pdbx_strand_id
1 'polypeptide(L)'
;MVGLSEARVSQLVGDGVIVRGDTAQEWLVAYCERLRDQAAGRAGSEVGGLDLVQERAALAREQRIGQSIKNGVARKEFGPVGLLADVLGTASSAVVDRFDHLEGVLAKSCPDLPEEAKTAVLTVIADARNEWIKSTAQLVDAAVDEMLTADDGETEDMEAMQP
;
A
#
# COMPACT_ATOMS: atom_id res chain seq x y z
N MET A 1 5.87 37.84 41.29
CA MET A 1 4.47 37.41 41.10
C MET A 1 4.34 36.10 40.32
N VAL A 2 5.14 35.82 39.26
CA VAL A 2 5.09 34.52 38.55
C VAL A 2 6.49 33.89 38.30
N GLY A 3 7.55 34.43 38.90
CA GLY A 3 8.92 33.89 38.78
C GLY A 3 9.53 33.96 37.37
N LEU A 4 8.98 34.79 36.48
CA LEU A 4 9.47 34.96 35.11
C LEU A 4 10.64 35.95 35.04
N SER A 5 11.60 35.68 34.17
CA SER A 5 12.67 36.64 33.84
C SER A 5 12.13 37.80 33.00
N GLU A 6 12.80 38.95 33.08
CA GLU A 6 12.46 40.14 32.29
C GLU A 6 12.47 39.85 30.78
N ALA A 7 13.48 39.10 30.31
CA ALA A 7 13.55 38.65 28.92
C ALA A 7 12.30 37.85 28.51
N ARG A 8 11.80 36.97 29.40
CA ARG A 8 10.60 36.19 29.14
C ARG A 8 9.35 37.08 29.11
N VAL A 9 9.24 38.07 29.98
CA VAL A 9 8.14 39.04 29.97
C VAL A 9 8.16 39.86 28.67
N SER A 10 9.34 40.31 28.23
CA SER A 10 9.49 41.03 26.96
C SER A 10 9.04 40.20 25.76
N GLN A 11 9.32 38.89 25.79
CA GLN A 11 8.83 37.97 24.77
C GLN A 11 7.31 37.81 24.81
N LEU A 12 6.70 37.67 25.99
CA LEU A 12 5.24 37.55 26.11
C LEU A 12 4.50 38.80 25.59
N VAL A 13 5.09 39.99 25.80
CA VAL A 13 4.58 41.26 25.23
C VAL A 13 4.75 41.27 23.70
N GLY A 14 5.91 40.83 23.21
CA GLY A 14 6.19 40.75 21.76
C GLY A 14 5.28 39.75 21.03
N ASP A 15 4.96 38.64 21.68
CA ASP A 15 4.02 37.61 21.22
C ASP A 15 2.54 38.07 21.32
N GLY A 16 2.25 39.26 21.87
CA GLY A 16 0.89 39.77 22.02
C GLY A 16 0.05 39.11 23.12
N VAL A 17 0.66 38.23 23.93
CA VAL A 17 -0.03 37.44 24.96
C VAL A 17 -0.37 38.26 26.20
N ILE A 18 0.42 39.29 26.49
CA ILE A 18 0.11 40.28 27.53
C ILE A 18 0.14 41.68 26.91
N VAL A 19 -0.94 42.44 27.08
CA VAL A 19 -1.09 43.77 26.46
C VAL A 19 -0.67 44.85 27.45
N ARG A 20 0.11 45.83 26.97
CA ARG A 20 0.55 46.97 27.79
C ARG A 20 -0.66 47.84 28.12
N GLY A 21 -0.91 48.05 29.41
CA GLY A 21 -2.03 48.85 29.91
C GLY A 21 -3.06 48.04 30.69
N ASP A 22 -3.05 46.71 30.56
CA ASP A 22 -3.93 45.84 31.33
C ASP A 22 -3.49 45.73 32.80
N THR A 23 -4.41 45.28 33.64
CA THR A 23 -4.16 45.01 35.04
C THR A 23 -3.31 43.75 35.23
N ALA A 24 -2.63 43.67 36.37
CA ALA A 24 -1.83 42.50 36.72
C ALA A 24 -2.65 41.19 36.79
N GLN A 25 -3.96 41.28 37.09
CA GLN A 25 -4.86 40.14 37.09
C GLN A 25 -5.14 39.64 35.67
N GLU A 26 -5.39 40.54 34.72
CA GLU A 26 -5.62 40.20 33.31
C GLU A 26 -4.38 39.56 32.69
N TRP A 27 -3.18 40.07 33.00
CA TRP A 27 -1.92 39.42 32.59
C TRP A 27 -1.76 38.00 33.13
N LEU A 28 -2.16 37.77 34.38
CA LEU A 28 -2.06 36.46 35.00
C LEU A 28 -3.05 35.47 34.36
N VAL A 29 -4.27 35.91 34.06
CA VAL A 29 -5.28 35.09 33.36
C VAL A 29 -4.79 34.72 31.97
N ALA A 30 -4.36 35.69 31.15
CA ALA A 30 -3.86 35.46 29.81
C ALA A 30 -2.63 34.51 29.79
N TYR A 31 -1.71 34.68 30.75
CA TYR A 31 -0.58 33.78 30.90
C TYR A 31 -1.00 32.35 31.27
N CYS A 32 -1.95 32.18 32.20
CA CYS A 32 -2.48 30.87 32.57
C CYS A 32 -3.25 30.20 31.42
N GLU A 33 -3.98 30.95 30.61
CA GLU A 33 -4.67 30.44 29.42
C GLU A 33 -3.68 29.93 28.38
N ARG A 34 -2.63 30.70 28.07
CA ARG A 34 -1.53 30.24 27.19
C ARG A 34 -0.89 28.95 27.70
N LEU A 35 -0.65 28.82 29.01
CA LEU A 35 -0.08 27.59 29.58
C LEU A 35 -1.04 26.40 29.45
N ARG A 36 -2.35 26.62 29.58
CA ARG A 36 -3.35 25.56 29.36
C ARG A 36 -3.40 25.15 27.89
N ASP A 37 -3.31 26.09 26.96
CA ASP A 37 -3.28 25.77 25.53
C ASP A 37 -1.99 25.06 25.13
N GLN A 38 -0.85 25.44 25.70
CA GLN A 38 0.42 24.72 25.55
C GLN A 38 0.33 23.28 26.10
N ALA A 39 -0.21 23.11 27.30
CA ALA A 39 -0.40 21.78 27.90
C ALA A 39 -1.41 20.93 27.11
N ALA A 40 -2.41 21.56 26.50
CA ALA A 40 -3.39 20.91 25.63
C ALA A 40 -2.87 20.68 24.20
N GLY A 41 -1.63 21.11 23.88
CA GLY A 41 -1.02 20.95 22.56
C GLY A 41 -1.57 21.88 21.46
N ARG A 42 -2.34 22.91 21.82
CA ARG A 42 -2.97 23.88 20.89
C ARG A 42 -2.09 25.09 20.55
N ALA A 43 -0.93 25.23 21.21
CA ALA A 43 -0.07 26.39 21.07
C ALA A 43 0.68 26.51 19.73
N GLY A 44 0.51 25.57 18.79
CA GLY A 44 1.04 25.66 17.43
C GLY A 44 0.13 26.37 16.43
N SER A 45 -1.07 26.81 16.85
CA SER A 45 -2.09 27.40 15.97
C SER A 45 -1.87 28.87 15.58
N GLU A 46 -0.82 29.54 16.08
CA GLU A 46 -0.51 30.93 15.72
C GLU A 46 0.65 31.04 14.69
N VAL A 47 0.54 32.07 13.86
CA VAL A 47 1.29 32.37 12.62
C VAL A 47 2.73 31.82 12.61
N GLY A 48 2.96 30.80 11.77
CA GLY A 48 4.30 30.27 11.45
C GLY A 48 4.75 29.06 12.26
N GLY A 49 3.95 28.56 13.21
CA GLY A 49 4.18 27.27 13.86
C GLY A 49 3.61 26.10 13.05
N LEU A 50 4.37 25.02 12.88
CA LEU A 50 3.84 23.76 12.35
C LEU A 50 2.79 23.22 13.34
N ASP A 51 1.54 23.08 12.90
CA ASP A 51 0.46 22.55 13.72
C ASP A 51 0.66 21.05 13.95
N LEU A 52 1.38 20.73 15.03
CA LEU A 52 1.69 19.37 15.46
C LEU A 52 0.44 18.50 15.63
N VAL A 53 -0.73 19.09 15.88
CA VAL A 53 -2.00 18.35 15.98
C VAL A 53 -2.44 17.90 14.59
N GLN A 54 -2.33 18.75 13.58
CA GLN A 54 -2.64 18.41 12.19
C GLN A 54 -1.68 17.36 11.64
N GLU A 55 -0.39 17.53 11.86
CA GLU A 55 0.63 16.55 11.45
C GLU A 55 0.41 15.18 12.12
N ARG A 56 0.04 15.16 13.41
CA ARG A 56 -0.32 13.91 14.11
C ARG A 56 -1.61 13.29 13.58
N ALA A 57 -2.60 14.10 13.23
CA ALA A 57 -3.84 13.61 12.63
C ALA A 57 -3.59 13.01 11.24
N ALA A 58 -2.73 13.64 10.43
CA ALA A 58 -2.29 13.11 9.14
C ALA A 58 -1.55 11.77 9.31
N LEU A 59 -0.57 11.72 10.21
CA LEU A 59 0.15 10.48 10.51
C LEU A 59 -0.78 9.36 11.00
N ALA A 60 -1.76 9.68 11.85
CA ALA A 60 -2.73 8.70 12.33
C ALA A 60 -3.62 8.14 11.20
N ARG A 61 -3.98 8.97 10.20
CA ARG A 61 -4.70 8.52 8.99
C ARG A 61 -3.84 7.55 8.19
N GLU A 62 -2.59 7.90 7.90
CA GLU A 62 -1.66 7.03 7.17
C GLU A 62 -1.41 5.71 7.89
N GLN A 63 -1.23 5.76 9.22
CA GLN A 63 -1.07 4.55 10.03
C GLN A 63 -2.30 3.65 9.98
N ARG A 64 -3.51 4.22 9.98
CA ARG A 64 -4.76 3.45 9.83
C ARG A 64 -4.84 2.77 8.48
N ILE A 65 -4.46 3.47 7.39
CA ILE A 65 -4.43 2.90 6.03
C ILE A 65 -3.41 1.76 5.98
N GLY A 66 -2.18 1.99 6.44
CA GLY A 66 -1.15 0.95 6.49
C GLY A 66 -1.57 -0.26 7.34
N GLN A 67 -2.29 -0.05 8.44
CA GLN A 67 -2.84 -1.14 9.25
C GLN A 67 -3.96 -1.90 8.52
N SER A 68 -4.79 -1.20 7.75
CA SER A 68 -5.83 -1.81 6.90
C SER A 68 -5.21 -2.76 5.87
N ILE A 69 -4.16 -2.32 5.17
CA ILE A 69 -3.43 -3.15 4.20
C ILE A 69 -2.83 -4.39 4.89
N LYS A 70 -2.16 -4.21 6.03
CA LYS A 70 -1.60 -5.34 6.81
C LYS A 70 -2.68 -6.33 7.24
N ASN A 71 -3.85 -5.84 7.64
CA ASN A 71 -4.98 -6.68 8.01
C ASN A 71 -5.53 -7.45 6.80
N GLY A 72 -5.65 -6.80 5.64
CA GLY A 72 -6.08 -7.47 4.40
C GLY A 72 -5.11 -8.57 3.97
N VAL A 73 -3.80 -8.31 4.04
CA VAL A 73 -2.76 -9.33 3.80
C VAL A 73 -2.90 -10.48 4.81
N ALA A 74 -3.06 -10.18 6.10
CA ALA A 74 -3.25 -11.21 7.14
C ALA A 74 -4.54 -12.04 6.93
N ARG A 75 -5.59 -11.43 6.36
CA ARG A 75 -6.84 -12.09 5.97
C ARG A 75 -6.76 -12.85 4.64
N LYS A 76 -5.61 -12.78 3.94
CA LYS A 76 -5.41 -13.34 2.60
C LYS A 76 -6.29 -12.70 1.52
N GLU A 77 -6.74 -11.47 1.75
CA GLU A 77 -7.44 -10.66 0.75
C GLU A 77 -6.43 -10.10 -0.28
N PHE A 78 -5.19 -9.87 0.14
CA PHE A 78 -4.08 -9.46 -0.73
C PHE A 78 -2.96 -10.51 -0.73
N GLY A 79 -2.50 -10.88 -1.93
CA GLY A 79 -1.39 -11.81 -2.14
C GLY A 79 -0.23 -11.14 -2.87
N PRO A 80 1.04 -11.47 -2.55
CA PRO A 80 2.18 -10.94 -3.29
C PRO A 80 2.19 -11.48 -4.72
N VAL A 81 2.14 -10.57 -5.70
CA VAL A 81 2.07 -10.90 -7.14
C VAL A 81 3.22 -11.81 -7.58
N GLY A 82 4.44 -11.56 -7.11
CA GLY A 82 5.60 -12.41 -7.42
C GLY A 82 5.41 -13.87 -7.00
N LEU A 83 4.81 -14.12 -5.83
CA LEU A 83 4.54 -15.48 -5.36
C LEU A 83 3.49 -16.18 -6.22
N LEU A 84 2.47 -15.45 -6.68
CA LEU A 84 1.44 -15.99 -7.57
C LEU A 84 2.05 -16.36 -8.94
N ALA A 85 2.90 -15.50 -9.49
CA ALA A 85 3.63 -15.76 -10.72
C ALA A 85 4.55 -16.98 -10.58
N ASP A 86 5.30 -17.11 -9.48
CA ASP A 86 6.19 -18.25 -9.20
C ASP A 86 5.41 -19.57 -9.11
N VAL A 87 4.28 -19.56 -8.39
CA VAL A 87 3.41 -20.75 -8.24
C VAL A 87 2.82 -21.16 -9.59
N LEU A 88 2.34 -20.20 -10.39
CA LEU A 88 1.79 -20.47 -11.70
C LEU A 88 2.86 -20.98 -12.68
N GLY A 89 4.05 -20.39 -12.66
CA GLY A 89 5.20 -20.87 -13.43
C GLY A 89 5.55 -22.32 -13.08
N THR A 90 5.66 -22.61 -11.79
CA THR A 90 5.94 -23.97 -11.29
C THR A 90 4.85 -24.97 -11.71
N ALA A 91 3.58 -24.59 -11.57
CA ALA A 91 2.45 -25.44 -11.97
C ALA A 91 2.45 -25.68 -13.49
N SER A 92 2.76 -24.66 -14.29
CA SER A 92 2.83 -24.75 -15.75
C SER A 92 3.96 -25.67 -16.20
N SER A 93 5.15 -25.56 -15.60
CA SER A 93 6.28 -26.45 -15.87
C SER A 93 5.96 -27.91 -15.54
N ALA A 94 5.28 -28.18 -14.42
CA ALA A 94 4.88 -29.54 -14.06
C ALA A 94 3.94 -30.21 -15.10
N VAL A 95 3.07 -29.42 -15.75
CA VAL A 95 2.21 -29.92 -16.84
C VAL A 95 3.02 -30.20 -18.10
N VAL A 96 3.93 -29.30 -18.47
CA VAL A 96 4.86 -29.45 -19.60
C VAL A 96 5.69 -30.73 -19.46
N ASP A 97 6.29 -30.95 -18.30
CA ASP A 97 7.08 -32.15 -18.00
C ASP A 97 6.27 -33.45 -18.20
N ARG A 98 4.95 -33.39 -17.97
CA ARG A 98 4.05 -34.53 -18.13
C ARG A 98 3.70 -34.82 -19.59
N PHE A 99 3.61 -33.80 -20.43
CA PHE A 99 3.50 -33.98 -21.87
C PHE A 99 4.78 -34.58 -22.45
N ASP A 100 5.95 -34.12 -21.99
CA ASP A 100 7.24 -34.63 -22.48
C ASP A 100 7.45 -36.11 -22.09
N HIS A 101 6.94 -36.53 -20.93
CA HIS A 101 6.99 -37.94 -20.51
C HIS A 101 6.02 -38.85 -21.29
N LEU A 102 5.01 -38.29 -21.97
CA LEU A 102 3.96 -39.05 -22.62
C LEU A 102 4.51 -39.98 -23.71
N GLU A 103 5.53 -39.56 -24.45
CA GLU A 103 6.14 -40.38 -25.50
C GLU A 103 6.66 -41.72 -24.93
N GLY A 104 7.40 -41.65 -23.82
CA GLY A 104 7.94 -42.85 -23.18
C GLY A 104 6.85 -43.77 -22.64
N VAL A 105 5.76 -43.20 -22.10
CA VAL A 105 4.59 -43.95 -21.65
C VAL A 105 3.86 -44.61 -22.83
N LEU A 106 3.73 -43.89 -23.94
CA LEU A 106 3.07 -44.37 -25.16
C LEU A 106 3.85 -45.53 -25.77
N ALA A 107 5.18 -45.41 -25.89
CA ALA A 107 6.04 -46.48 -26.40
C ALA A 107 5.98 -47.74 -25.53
N LYS A 108 5.84 -47.60 -24.21
CA LYS A 108 5.72 -48.73 -23.28
C LYS A 108 4.33 -49.37 -23.29
N SER A 109 3.28 -48.56 -23.37
CA SER A 109 1.89 -49.03 -23.23
C SER A 109 1.29 -49.53 -24.55
N CYS A 110 1.80 -49.01 -25.67
CA CYS A 110 1.34 -49.31 -27.03
C CYS A 110 2.56 -49.60 -27.93
N PRO A 111 3.29 -50.72 -27.73
CA PRO A 111 4.53 -51.00 -28.46
C PRO A 111 4.32 -51.24 -29.96
N ASP A 112 3.13 -51.70 -30.36
CA ASP A 112 2.77 -52.01 -31.75
C ASP A 112 2.07 -50.83 -32.47
N LEU A 113 2.12 -49.63 -31.88
CA LEU A 113 1.52 -48.44 -32.50
C LEU A 113 2.28 -48.07 -33.78
N PRO A 114 1.59 -47.90 -34.93
CA PRO A 114 2.24 -47.46 -36.16
C PRO A 114 2.95 -46.13 -35.98
N GLU A 115 4.13 -45.98 -36.60
CA GLU A 115 4.93 -44.76 -36.44
C GLU A 115 4.22 -43.51 -36.98
N GLU A 116 3.38 -43.62 -38.02
CA GLU A 116 2.57 -42.49 -38.48
C GLU A 116 1.58 -42.03 -37.40
N ALA A 117 0.95 -42.97 -36.69
CA ALA A 117 0.01 -42.66 -35.61
C ALA A 117 0.73 -42.08 -34.39
N LYS A 118 1.89 -42.63 -34.03
CA LYS A 118 2.73 -42.11 -32.95
C LYS A 118 3.17 -40.67 -33.25
N THR A 119 3.65 -40.42 -34.46
CA THR A 119 4.05 -39.08 -34.92
C THR A 119 2.88 -38.11 -34.87
N ALA A 120 1.70 -38.51 -35.35
CA ALA A 120 0.51 -37.66 -35.30
C ALA A 120 0.13 -37.24 -33.87
N VAL A 121 0.15 -38.19 -32.92
CA VAL A 121 -0.14 -37.90 -31.50
C VAL A 121 0.90 -36.96 -30.90
N LEU A 122 2.19 -37.23 -31.10
CA LEU A 122 3.26 -36.40 -30.53
C LEU A 122 3.24 -34.97 -31.09
N THR A 123 2.94 -34.79 -32.37
CA THR A 123 2.75 -33.46 -32.96
C THR A 123 1.62 -32.70 -32.29
N VAL A 124 0.44 -33.32 -32.14
CA VAL A 124 -0.70 -32.68 -31.47
C VAL A 124 -0.40 -32.30 -30.03
N ILE A 125 0.34 -33.16 -29.31
CA ILE A 125 0.75 -32.90 -27.92
C ILE A 125 1.78 -31.76 -27.85
N ALA A 126 2.73 -31.71 -28.77
CA ALA A 126 3.70 -30.62 -28.86
C ALA A 126 3.00 -29.28 -29.15
N ASP A 127 2.04 -29.26 -30.08
CA ASP A 127 1.24 -28.08 -30.38
C ASP A 127 0.42 -27.63 -29.17
N ALA A 128 -0.25 -28.56 -28.48
CA ALA A 128 -1.01 -28.28 -27.27
C ALA A 128 -0.11 -27.71 -26.15
N ARG A 129 1.10 -28.25 -25.97
CA ARG A 129 2.08 -27.76 -24.99
C ARG A 129 2.54 -26.33 -25.32
N ASN A 130 2.83 -26.05 -26.59
CA ASN A 130 3.27 -24.73 -27.03
C ASN A 130 2.15 -23.69 -26.88
N GLU A 131 0.91 -24.04 -27.23
CA GLU A 131 -0.24 -23.16 -27.05
C GLU A 131 -0.55 -22.92 -25.58
N TRP A 132 -0.41 -23.93 -24.71
CA TRP A 132 -0.55 -23.77 -23.26
C TRP A 132 0.41 -22.73 -22.70
N ILE A 133 1.70 -22.82 -23.05
CA ILE A 133 2.73 -21.88 -22.59
C ILE A 133 2.36 -20.46 -23.03
N LYS A 134 2.00 -20.29 -24.30
CA LYS A 134 1.63 -19.01 -24.88
C LYS A 134 0.36 -18.43 -24.23
N SER A 135 -0.71 -19.20 -24.13
CA SER A 135 -1.98 -18.77 -23.56
C SER A 135 -1.83 -18.42 -22.08
N THR A 136 -1.05 -19.19 -21.31
CA THR A 136 -0.81 -18.91 -19.90
C THR A 136 -0.02 -17.61 -19.72
N ALA A 137 1.02 -17.37 -20.54
CA ALA A 137 1.76 -16.11 -20.52
C ALA A 137 0.84 -14.91 -20.82
N GLN A 138 0.01 -15.03 -21.86
CA GLN A 138 -0.95 -13.97 -22.22
C GLN A 138 -1.98 -13.68 -21.12
N LEU A 139 -2.46 -14.72 -20.42
CA LEU A 139 -3.38 -14.54 -19.29
C LEU A 139 -2.71 -13.82 -18.11
N VAL A 140 -1.43 -14.11 -17.85
CA VAL A 140 -0.66 -13.42 -16.81
C VAL A 140 -0.45 -11.96 -17.17
N ASP A 141 -0.01 -11.68 -18.39
CA ASP A 141 0.21 -10.31 -18.87
C ASP A 141 -1.09 -9.49 -18.79
N ALA A 142 -2.21 -10.05 -19.26
CA ALA A 142 -3.52 -9.40 -19.20
C ALA A 142 -3.99 -9.13 -17.77
N ALA A 143 -3.79 -10.10 -16.86
CA ALA A 143 -4.16 -9.92 -15.45
C ALA A 143 -3.29 -8.86 -14.76
N VAL A 144 -2.00 -8.79 -15.08
CA VAL A 144 -1.11 -7.74 -14.56
C VAL A 144 -1.51 -6.37 -15.09
N ASP A 145 -1.79 -6.25 -16.39
CA ASP A 145 -2.26 -5.00 -17.00
C ASP A 145 -3.59 -4.54 -16.37
N GLU A 146 -4.56 -5.44 -16.18
CA GLU A 146 -5.84 -5.12 -15.52
C GLU A 146 -5.61 -4.60 -14.09
N MET A 147 -4.75 -5.26 -13.31
CA MET A 147 -4.41 -4.81 -11.95
C MET A 147 -3.77 -3.43 -11.92
N LEU A 148 -2.88 -3.11 -12.88
CA LEU A 148 -2.26 -1.79 -12.97
C LEU A 148 -3.31 -0.71 -13.30
N THR A 149 -4.22 -1.00 -14.23
CA THR A 149 -5.29 -0.05 -14.58
C THR A 149 -6.33 0.14 -13.49
N ALA A 150 -6.57 -0.86 -12.63
CA ALA A 150 -7.50 -0.77 -11.52
C ALA A 150 -6.96 0.10 -10.37
N ASP A 151 -5.65 0.05 -10.11
CA ASP A 151 -5.00 0.88 -9.09
C ASP A 151 -5.01 2.37 -9.49
N ASP A 152 -4.84 2.67 -10.79
CA ASP A 152 -4.96 4.04 -11.31
C ASP A 152 -6.38 4.61 -11.14
N GLY A 153 -7.43 3.79 -11.29
CA GLY A 153 -8.83 4.23 -11.16
C GLY A 153 -9.30 4.50 -9.72
N GLU A 154 -8.77 3.80 -8.72
CA GLU A 154 -9.12 4.06 -7.31
C GLU A 154 -8.48 5.36 -6.79
N THR A 155 -7.38 5.81 -7.39
CA THR A 155 -6.74 7.10 -7.02
C THR A 155 -7.53 8.32 -7.48
N GLU A 156 -8.20 8.27 -8.64
CA GLU A 156 -9.02 9.38 -9.16
C GLU A 156 -10.31 9.60 -8.33
N ASP A 157 -10.96 8.52 -7.87
CA ASP A 157 -12.19 8.62 -7.05
C ASP A 157 -11.92 9.14 -5.62
N MET A 158 -10.72 8.92 -5.08
CA MET A 158 -10.30 9.47 -3.79
C MET A 158 -9.97 10.98 -3.85
N GLU A 159 -9.59 11.49 -5.01
CA GLU A 159 -9.31 12.91 -5.24
C GLU A 159 -10.60 13.72 -5.47
N ALA A 160 -11.65 13.09 -6.03
CA ALA A 160 -12.95 13.71 -6.28
C ALA A 160 -13.86 13.87 -5.03
N MET A 161 -13.49 13.29 -3.88
CA MET A 161 -14.29 13.28 -2.65
C MET A 161 -13.78 14.28 -1.58
N GLN A 162 -12.93 15.24 -1.95
CA GLN A 162 -12.54 16.36 -1.08
C GLN A 162 -13.45 17.58 -1.33
N PRO A 163 -14.27 18.03 -0.36
CA PRO A 163 -14.93 19.33 -0.44
C PRO A 163 -13.99 20.50 -0.17
#